data_AF-A0A5Q4TG22-F1
#
_entry.id   AF-A0A5Q4TG22-F1
#
_cell.length_a   1.000
_cell.length_b   1.000
_cell.length_c   1.000
_cell.angle_alpha   90.00
_cell.angle_beta   90.00
_cell.angle_gamma   90.00
#
_symmetry.space_group_name_H-M   'P 1'
#
loop_
_entity.id
_entity.type
_entity.pdbx_description
1 polymer ?
#
loop_
_entity_poly.entity_id
_entity_poly.type
_entity_poly.pdbx_seq_one_letter_code
_entity_poly.pdbx_strand_id
1 'polypeptide(L)'
;MAAGSVVSRATGFARSAVVASALGVGLVADGYAVGNALPTIVYMLLIGGALNAVFVPELVRAGKEHADGGAAYTDRLLTVCVLALLALTGAAVWAAPAIIGVYTAYDGGQAEMTVAFARYCLPQIFFLGVFTLLGQVLNARGRFGAMMWTPVLNNVVVIAVFGLYLATGDGGTLTPAETSLLGWGTTAGIAVQALALLPSLRSARFRFRPRFDWRGSGLTRPLRSAGWLVLLVLTNQAAYWVTTRLATDAGSAAQAAGVEGAGFSAYTNAYVLWAVPHGIVTVSLVTALMPRMSAAAADGDTGAVRRDVSYALRTTAAAVVPAACLLGALAQPVMALVFQYGETDARDIAVMAGTLAAFAPGLVAFSGQYVLSRTFYALSDTRTPFLLNLVIAALNAGLSFAACAVLPARWAVTGIAGAYSVALWAGWAVTALVLRRRLDRAAGDPAASAGGDRDPSALHGSPPGSATGGPSGALGAQLRLLVAAVPAALLGYAAARWAGPAGALPAAGAGAAVVVAVFALLARPLRLAELDALLTGAATRLRRALPAHRATEYAPAMPVTAHLAGSTAQAANDRPAFRAAITRLRRKRGEREPFTGLGDGEPRR
;
A
#
# COMPACT_ATOMS: atom_id res chain seq x y z
N MET A 1 -1.10 -9.79 11.23
CA MET A 1 -0.66 -8.50 10.63
C MET A 1 -1.41 -8.21 9.33
N ALA A 2 -1.34 -9.08 8.32
CA ALA A 2 -2.00 -8.87 7.02
C ALA A 2 -3.50 -8.53 7.10
N ALA A 3 -4.27 -9.24 7.95
CA ALA A 3 -5.70 -8.95 8.14
C ALA A 3 -5.98 -7.52 8.62
N GLY A 4 -5.20 -7.01 9.58
CA GLY A 4 -5.36 -5.63 10.08
C GLY A 4 -5.08 -4.59 9.00
N SER A 5 -4.07 -4.80 8.15
CA SER A 5 -3.77 -3.90 7.03
C SER A 5 -4.87 -3.90 5.96
N VAL A 6 -5.46 -5.06 5.66
CA VAL A 6 -6.58 -5.17 4.70
C VAL A 6 -7.82 -4.46 5.24
N VAL A 7 -8.20 -4.71 6.50
CA VAL A 7 -9.37 -4.07 7.13
C VAL A 7 -9.17 -2.57 7.28
N SER A 8 -7.96 -2.12 7.65
CA SER A 8 -7.62 -0.69 7.73
C SER A 8 -7.77 0.01 6.39
N ARG A 9 -7.33 -0.61 5.30
CA ARG A 9 -7.55 -0.07 3.95
C ARG A 9 -9.03 -0.05 3.57
N ALA A 10 -9.74 -1.16 3.78
CA ALA A 10 -11.17 -1.26 3.48
C ALA A 10 -12.00 -0.19 4.21
N THR A 11 -11.76 -0.03 5.51
CA THR A 11 -12.41 1.03 6.33
C THR A 11 -11.93 2.43 5.93
N GLY A 12 -10.70 2.59 5.47
CA GLY A 12 -10.18 3.85 4.93
C GLY A 12 -10.93 4.28 3.67
N PHE A 13 -11.29 3.33 2.78
CA PHE A 13 -12.13 3.62 1.61
C PHE A 13 -13.55 4.02 2.02
N ALA A 14 -14.16 3.27 2.94
CA ALA A 14 -15.48 3.63 3.47
C ALA A 14 -15.47 5.04 4.07
N ARG A 15 -14.42 5.40 4.82
CA ARG A 15 -14.22 6.75 5.35
C ARG A 15 -14.13 7.79 4.24
N SER A 16 -13.32 7.56 3.20
CA SER A 16 -13.21 8.48 2.07
C SER A 16 -14.54 8.66 1.34
N ALA A 17 -15.32 7.60 1.14
CA ALA A 17 -16.65 7.66 0.54
C ALA A 17 -17.60 8.52 1.38
N VAL A 18 -17.66 8.30 2.70
CA VAL A 18 -18.51 9.06 3.62
C VAL A 18 -18.11 10.54 3.67
N VAL A 19 -16.81 10.84 3.74
CA VAL A 19 -16.30 12.22 3.72
C VAL A 19 -16.64 12.94 2.42
N ALA A 20 -16.45 12.27 1.28
CA ALA A 20 -16.83 12.82 -0.02
C ALA A 20 -18.34 13.06 -0.10
N SER A 21 -19.16 12.10 0.36
CA SER A 21 -20.62 12.27 0.35
C SER A 21 -21.12 13.40 1.23
N ALA A 22 -20.40 13.69 2.32
CA ALA A 22 -20.73 14.78 3.24
C ALA A 22 -20.31 16.16 2.72
N LEU A 23 -19.19 16.26 2.01
CA LEU A 23 -18.61 17.54 1.61
C LEU A 23 -18.74 17.86 0.12
N GLY A 24 -19.08 16.88 -0.71
CA GLY A 24 -19.15 17.01 -2.16
C GLY A 24 -17.77 17.24 -2.81
N VAL A 25 -17.78 17.95 -3.94
CA VAL A 25 -16.59 18.28 -4.74
C VAL A 25 -16.55 19.78 -5.04
N GLY A 26 -16.31 20.58 -3.99
CA GLY A 26 -16.26 22.03 -4.08
C GLY A 26 -15.30 22.66 -3.08
N LEU A 27 -15.37 23.99 -2.90
CA LEU A 27 -14.44 24.74 -2.05
C LEU A 27 -14.41 24.26 -0.60
N VAL A 28 -15.55 23.77 -0.09
CA VAL A 28 -15.67 23.18 1.25
C VAL A 28 -14.85 21.89 1.34
N ALA A 29 -15.05 20.97 0.40
CA ALA A 29 -14.31 19.71 0.33
C ALA A 29 -12.81 19.95 0.14
N ASP A 30 -12.43 20.94 -0.67
CA ASP A 30 -11.04 21.32 -0.89
C ASP A 30 -10.41 21.93 0.36
N GLY A 31 -11.09 22.86 1.03
CA GLY A 31 -10.63 23.46 2.28
C GLY A 31 -10.43 22.43 3.38
N TYR A 32 -11.36 21.48 3.52
CA TYR A 32 -11.20 20.35 4.42
C TYR A 32 -10.03 19.43 4.00
N ALA A 33 -9.92 19.07 2.71
CA ALA A 33 -8.87 18.18 2.23
C ALA A 33 -7.47 18.77 2.45
N VAL A 34 -7.28 20.06 2.16
CA VAL A 34 -6.04 20.79 2.45
C VAL A 34 -5.80 20.84 3.96
N GLY A 35 -6.78 21.28 4.75
CA GLY A 35 -6.67 21.39 6.20
C GLY A 35 -6.34 20.06 6.89
N ASN A 36 -6.91 18.95 6.42
CA ASN A 36 -6.65 17.61 6.93
C ASN A 36 -5.34 16.99 6.42
N ALA A 37 -4.79 17.45 5.30
CA ALA A 37 -3.48 17.01 4.82
C ALA A 37 -2.32 17.65 5.59
N LEU A 38 -2.47 18.91 6.00
CA LEU A 38 -1.43 19.69 6.68
C LEU A 38 -0.75 18.99 7.87
N PRO A 39 -1.48 18.36 8.81
CA PRO A 39 -0.85 17.74 9.97
C PRO A 39 0.12 16.64 9.56
N THR A 40 -0.25 15.84 8.56
CA THR A 40 0.60 14.77 8.04
C THR A 40 1.83 15.35 7.35
N ILE A 41 1.67 16.44 6.58
CA ILE A 41 2.78 17.11 5.89
C ILE A 41 3.78 17.67 6.90
N VAL A 42 3.31 18.46 7.87
CA VAL A 42 4.15 19.06 8.91
C VAL A 42 4.86 17.98 9.72
N TYR A 43 4.14 16.92 10.10
CA TYR A 43 4.71 15.76 10.76
C TYR A 43 5.82 15.08 9.92
N MET A 44 5.58 14.84 8.63
CA MET A 44 6.59 14.25 7.76
C MET A 44 7.83 15.14 7.61
N LEU A 45 7.63 16.45 7.35
CA LEU A 45 8.70 17.45 7.18
C LEU A 45 9.62 17.54 8.40
N LEU A 46 9.05 17.61 9.60
CA LEU A 46 9.78 17.96 10.81
C LEU A 46 10.22 16.73 11.62
N ILE A 47 9.48 15.63 11.52
CA ILE A 47 9.57 14.53 12.49
C ILE A 47 9.73 13.16 11.81
N GLY A 48 9.10 12.93 10.66
CA GLY A 48 8.98 11.61 10.03
C GLY A 48 10.32 10.92 9.73
N GLY A 49 11.35 11.69 9.37
CA GLY A 49 12.71 11.18 9.13
C GLY A 49 13.60 11.12 10.38
N ALA A 50 13.45 12.07 11.31
CA ALA A 50 14.33 12.22 12.46
C ALA A 50 13.98 11.25 13.60
N LEU A 51 12.69 11.09 13.94
CA LEU A 51 12.30 10.18 15.02
C LEU A 51 12.53 8.71 14.64
N ASN A 52 12.12 8.25 13.47
CA ASN A 52 12.28 6.81 13.15
C ASN A 52 13.74 6.35 13.08
N ALA A 53 14.64 7.18 12.53
CA ALA A 53 16.05 6.83 12.36
C ALA A 53 16.84 6.86 13.68
N VAL A 54 16.42 7.71 14.63
CA VAL A 54 17.14 7.91 15.89
C VAL A 54 16.54 7.07 17.01
N PHE A 55 15.21 6.98 17.08
CA PHE A 55 14.52 6.47 18.25
C PHE A 55 14.65 4.96 18.42
N VAL A 56 14.52 4.18 17.34
CA VAL A 56 14.57 2.70 17.42
C VAL A 56 15.97 2.19 17.76
N PRO A 57 17.05 2.60 17.06
CA PRO A 57 18.39 2.10 17.36
C PRO A 57 18.87 2.52 18.75
N GLU A 58 18.56 3.74 19.18
CA GLU A 58 18.92 4.23 20.52
C GLU A 58 18.13 3.51 21.62
N LEU A 59 16.84 3.22 21.40
CA LEU A 59 16.05 2.44 22.36
C LEU A 59 16.62 1.02 22.55
N VAL A 60 17.03 0.37 21.44
CA VAL A 60 17.65 -0.97 21.48
C VAL A 60 19.03 -0.93 22.14
N ARG A 61 19.82 0.12 21.87
CA ARG A 61 21.14 0.31 22.46
C ARG A 61 21.06 0.57 23.97
N ALA A 62 20.18 1.49 24.38
CA ALA A 62 19.92 1.79 25.79
C ALA A 62 19.46 0.55 26.57
N GLY A 63 18.67 -0.32 25.94
CA GLY A 63 18.24 -1.59 26.55
C GLY A 63 19.36 -2.60 26.80
N LYS A 64 20.49 -2.51 26.07
CA LYS A 64 21.66 -3.40 26.23
C LYS A 64 22.75 -2.81 27.11
N GLU A 65 22.94 -1.48 27.06
CA GLU A 65 24.07 -0.81 27.72
C GLU A 65 23.76 -0.34 29.15
N HIS A 66 22.49 -0.23 29.54
CA HIS A 66 22.12 0.25 30.87
C HIS A 66 21.57 -0.86 31.78
N ALA A 67 22.04 -0.86 33.04
CA ALA A 67 21.65 -1.84 34.06
C ALA A 67 20.16 -1.82 34.43
N ASP A 68 19.44 -0.73 34.10
CA ASP A 68 17.98 -0.60 34.27
C ASP A 68 17.17 -1.10 33.06
N GLY A 69 17.84 -1.73 32.07
CA GLY A 69 17.22 -2.15 30.82
C GLY A 69 16.80 -0.98 29.92
N GLY A 70 17.38 0.22 30.12
CA GLY A 70 17.14 1.41 29.30
C GLY A 70 15.85 2.18 29.64
N ALA A 71 15.18 1.87 30.75
CA ALA A 71 13.91 2.48 31.13
C ALA A 71 14.02 4.00 31.38
N ALA A 72 15.03 4.43 32.14
CA ALA A 72 15.25 5.84 32.44
C ALA A 72 15.58 6.67 31.19
N TYR A 73 16.33 6.08 30.26
CA TYR A 73 16.66 6.72 28.99
C TYR A 73 15.44 6.86 28.10
N THR A 74 14.65 5.77 27.99
CA THR A 74 13.38 5.75 27.24
C THR A 74 12.42 6.82 27.76
N ASP A 75 12.27 6.94 29.08
CA ASP A 75 11.41 7.93 29.72
C ASP A 75 11.85 9.38 29.41
N ARG A 76 13.15 9.68 29.50
CA ARG A 76 13.68 11.01 29.15
C ARG A 76 13.49 11.33 27.67
N LEU A 77 13.81 10.37 26.81
CA LEU A 77 13.69 10.52 25.36
C LEU A 77 12.23 10.73 24.95
N LEU A 78 11.31 9.92 25.48
CA LEU A 78 9.86 10.12 25.28
C LEU A 78 9.40 11.48 25.80
N THR A 79 9.87 11.91 26.97
CA THR A 79 9.52 13.23 27.54
C THR A 79 9.94 14.36 26.61
N VAL A 80 11.19 14.35 26.12
CA VAL A 80 11.70 15.36 25.18
C VAL A 80 10.90 15.34 23.87
N CYS A 81 10.61 14.16 23.31
CA CYS A 81 9.86 14.07 22.07
C CYS A 81 8.40 14.52 22.21
N VAL A 82 7.75 14.19 23.33
CA VAL A 82 6.39 14.68 23.63
C VAL A 82 6.36 16.19 23.79
N LEU A 83 7.33 16.79 24.49
CA LEU A 83 7.44 18.24 24.63
C LEU A 83 7.73 18.92 23.28
N ALA A 84 8.64 18.37 22.48
CA ALA A 84 8.92 18.88 21.13
C ALA A 84 7.69 18.79 20.22
N LEU A 85 6.92 17.68 20.30
CA LEU A 85 5.66 17.52 19.58
C LEU A 85 4.62 18.55 20.02
N LEU A 86 4.48 18.82 21.32
CA LEU A 86 3.57 19.85 21.84
C LEU A 86 3.97 21.24 21.36
N ALA A 87 5.24 21.60 21.49
CA ALA A 87 5.76 22.89 21.04
C ALA A 87 5.54 23.07 19.53
N LEU A 88 5.86 22.05 18.73
CA LEU A 88 5.64 22.07 17.29
C LEU A 88 4.16 22.21 16.94
N THR A 89 3.30 21.44 17.61
CA THR A 89 1.86 21.47 17.37
C THR A 89 1.29 22.86 17.68
N GLY A 90 1.68 23.46 18.81
CA GLY A 90 1.28 24.82 19.17
C GLY A 90 1.78 25.86 18.16
N ALA A 91 3.03 25.76 17.74
CA ALA A 91 3.61 26.65 16.71
C ALA A 91 2.89 26.51 15.36
N ALA A 92 2.55 25.29 14.95
CA ALA A 92 1.83 25.04 13.70
C ALA A 92 0.40 25.59 13.75
N VAL A 93 -0.33 25.37 14.85
CA VAL A 93 -1.68 25.93 15.06
C VAL A 93 -1.66 27.46 15.03
N TRP A 94 -0.66 28.08 15.66
CA TRP A 94 -0.47 29.52 15.62
C TRP A 94 -0.15 30.02 14.22
N ALA A 95 0.75 29.33 13.51
CA ALA A 95 1.15 29.64 12.14
C ALA A 95 0.15 29.18 11.07
N ALA A 96 -1.03 28.64 11.45
CA ALA A 96 -2.00 28.09 10.50
C ALA A 96 -2.38 29.05 9.35
N PRO A 97 -2.62 30.36 9.57
CA PRO A 97 -2.90 31.29 8.48
C PRO A 97 -1.74 31.44 7.49
N ALA A 98 -0.50 31.52 8.00
CA ALA A 98 0.69 31.63 7.17
C ALA A 98 0.93 30.34 6.36
N ILE A 99 0.69 29.16 6.98
CA ILE A 99 0.80 27.87 6.29
C ILE A 99 -0.23 27.79 5.16
N ILE A 100 -1.48 28.19 5.39
CA ILE A 100 -2.53 28.17 4.36
C ILE A 100 -2.23 29.15 3.22
N GLY A 101 -1.74 30.36 3.53
CA GLY A 101 -1.34 31.32 2.50
C GLY A 101 -0.17 30.86 1.62
N VAL A 102 0.66 29.93 2.09
CA VAL A 102 1.73 29.30 1.28
C VAL A 102 1.19 28.16 0.41
N TYR A 103 0.19 27.42 0.89
CA TYR A 103 -0.34 26.23 0.21
C TYR A 103 -1.45 26.54 -0.80
N THR A 104 -2.16 27.65 -0.64
CA THR A 104 -3.36 27.97 -1.41
C THR A 104 -3.37 29.46 -1.78
N ALA A 105 -3.99 29.81 -2.90
CA ALA A 105 -4.30 31.19 -3.27
C ALA A 105 -5.70 31.64 -2.81
N TYR A 106 -6.28 30.97 -1.81
CA TYR A 106 -7.64 31.25 -1.34
C TYR A 106 -7.76 32.62 -0.69
N ASP A 107 -8.90 33.27 -0.91
CA ASP A 107 -9.25 34.58 -0.34
C ASP A 107 -10.64 34.54 0.34
N GLY A 108 -10.96 35.63 1.05
CA GLY A 108 -12.25 35.83 1.72
C GLY A 108 -12.68 34.66 2.63
N GLY A 109 -13.96 34.31 2.56
CA GLY A 109 -14.55 33.26 3.40
C GLY A 109 -13.96 31.87 3.20
N GLN A 110 -13.41 31.56 2.02
CA GLN A 110 -12.77 30.27 1.77
C GLN A 110 -11.45 30.13 2.53
N ALA A 111 -10.65 31.20 2.56
CA ALA A 111 -9.42 31.24 3.35
C ALA A 111 -9.73 31.08 4.84
N GLU A 112 -10.73 31.80 5.36
CA GLU A 112 -11.15 31.73 6.76
C GLU A 112 -11.59 30.32 7.18
N MET A 113 -12.45 29.69 6.37
CA MET A 113 -12.90 28.32 6.60
C MET A 113 -11.74 27.32 6.55
N THR A 114 -10.84 27.45 5.56
CA THR A 114 -9.68 26.55 5.42
C THR A 114 -8.72 26.71 6.60
N VAL A 115 -8.50 27.94 7.08
CA VAL A 115 -7.71 28.22 8.28
C VAL A 115 -8.38 27.64 9.52
N ALA A 116 -9.71 27.69 9.63
CA ALA A 116 -10.45 27.07 10.72
C ALA A 116 -10.23 25.54 10.72
N PHE A 117 -10.44 24.88 9.57
CA PHE A 117 -10.14 23.45 9.42
C PHE A 117 -8.68 23.12 9.77
N ALA A 118 -7.72 23.92 9.30
CA ALA A 118 -6.32 23.74 9.64
C ALA A 118 -6.11 23.82 11.16
N ARG A 119 -6.67 24.81 11.85
CA ARG A 119 -6.56 24.93 13.32
C ARG A 119 -7.14 23.73 14.06
N TYR A 120 -8.24 23.16 13.58
CA TYR A 120 -8.85 21.97 14.18
C TYR A 120 -8.08 20.69 13.87
N CYS A 121 -7.46 20.58 12.69
CA CYS A 121 -6.71 19.40 12.26
C CYS A 121 -5.25 19.40 12.73
N LEU A 122 -4.58 20.55 12.87
CA LEU A 122 -3.16 20.62 13.25
C LEU A 122 -2.80 19.97 14.60
N PRO A 123 -3.69 19.92 15.62
CA PRO A 123 -3.48 19.10 16.82
C PRO A 123 -3.21 17.61 16.54
N GLN A 124 -3.59 17.10 15.37
CA GLN A 124 -3.26 15.74 14.93
C GLN A 124 -1.75 15.49 14.88
N ILE A 125 -0.90 16.51 14.67
CA ILE A 125 0.56 16.37 14.66
C ILE A 125 1.03 15.70 15.96
N PHE A 126 0.50 16.15 17.10
CA PHE A 126 0.81 15.59 18.40
C PHE A 126 0.43 14.11 18.47
N PHE A 127 -0.80 13.77 18.10
CA PHE A 127 -1.31 12.40 18.18
C PHE A 127 -0.62 11.46 17.19
N LEU A 128 -0.29 11.91 15.98
CA LEU A 128 0.51 11.17 15.00
C LEU A 128 1.92 10.86 15.53
N GLY A 129 2.55 11.85 16.17
CA GLY A 129 3.83 11.69 16.83
C GLY A 129 3.77 10.70 17.98
N VAL A 130 2.82 10.86 18.91
CA VAL A 130 2.59 9.93 20.02
C VAL A 130 2.30 8.52 19.51
N PHE A 131 1.41 8.37 18.53
CA PHE A 131 1.11 7.09 17.89
C PHE A 131 2.37 6.39 17.39
N THR A 132 3.24 7.14 16.70
CA THR A 132 4.51 6.60 16.18
C THR A 132 5.46 6.22 17.30
N LEU A 133 5.67 7.09 18.29
CA LEU A 133 6.55 6.83 19.43
C LEU A 133 6.13 5.58 20.21
N LEU A 134 4.85 5.50 20.59
CA LEU A 134 4.29 4.36 21.31
C LEU A 134 4.34 3.09 20.45
N GLY A 135 4.11 3.23 19.16
CA GLY A 135 4.25 2.18 18.17
C GLY A 135 5.65 1.57 18.12
N GLN A 136 6.68 2.42 18.10
CA GLN A 136 8.07 1.95 18.12
C GLN A 136 8.42 1.22 19.41
N VAL A 137 7.93 1.70 20.57
CA VAL A 137 8.10 0.99 21.86
C VAL A 137 7.43 -0.39 21.82
N LEU A 138 6.22 -0.50 21.28
CA LEU A 138 5.50 -1.77 21.13
C LEU A 138 6.21 -2.72 20.15
N ASN A 139 6.69 -2.20 19.01
CA ASN A 139 7.42 -2.98 18.02
C ASN A 139 8.75 -3.52 18.58
N ALA A 140 9.50 -2.70 19.33
CA ALA A 140 10.72 -3.13 20.02
C ALA A 140 10.46 -4.25 21.05
N ARG A 141 9.23 -4.32 21.58
CA ARG A 141 8.78 -5.38 22.51
C ARG A 141 8.04 -6.53 21.81
N GLY A 142 8.10 -6.63 20.48
CA GLY A 142 7.49 -7.70 19.71
C GLY A 142 5.95 -7.66 19.61
N ARG A 143 5.31 -6.53 19.91
CA ARG A 143 3.84 -6.34 19.92
C ARG A 143 3.36 -5.56 18.69
N PHE A 144 3.34 -6.21 17.53
CA PHE A 144 3.00 -5.58 16.24
C PHE A 144 1.50 -5.40 15.99
N GLY A 145 0.63 -6.12 16.71
CA GLY A 145 -0.80 -6.19 16.40
C GLY A 145 -1.56 -4.88 16.59
N ALA A 146 -1.33 -4.17 17.69
CA ALA A 146 -2.07 -2.96 18.04
C ALA A 146 -1.90 -1.84 17.00
N MET A 147 -0.69 -1.69 16.47
CA MET A 147 -0.34 -0.71 15.41
C MET A 147 -1.13 -0.92 14.11
N MET A 148 -1.57 -2.15 13.83
CA MET A 148 -2.28 -2.47 12.58
C MET A 148 -3.79 -2.26 12.68
N TRP A 149 -4.36 -2.34 13.89
CA TRP A 149 -5.81 -2.26 14.12
C TRP A 149 -6.29 -0.87 14.54
N THR A 150 -5.45 -0.11 15.23
CA THR A 150 -5.80 1.24 15.69
C THR A 150 -6.18 2.23 14.57
N PRO A 151 -5.63 2.17 13.33
CA PRO A 151 -6.14 2.98 12.22
C PRO A 151 -7.59 2.68 11.84
N VAL A 152 -8.09 1.46 12.10
CA VAL A 152 -9.51 1.11 11.89
C VAL A 152 -10.40 1.94 12.81
N LEU A 153 -9.98 2.17 14.06
CA LEU A 153 -10.73 2.99 15.02
C LEU A 153 -10.82 4.44 14.57
N ASN A 154 -9.72 5.00 14.06
CA ASN A 154 -9.74 6.33 13.43
C ASN A 154 -10.77 6.39 12.30
N ASN A 155 -10.73 5.42 11.38
CA ASN A 155 -11.70 5.37 10.28
C ASN A 155 -13.15 5.31 10.77
N VAL A 156 -13.45 4.49 11.78
CA VAL A 156 -14.80 4.38 12.37
C VAL A 156 -15.25 5.69 13.00
N VAL A 157 -14.37 6.39 13.74
CA VAL A 157 -14.71 7.68 14.35
C VAL A 157 -15.02 8.73 13.28
N VAL A 158 -14.19 8.84 12.24
CA VAL A 158 -14.44 9.78 11.15
C VAL A 158 -15.72 9.43 10.38
N ILE A 159 -15.96 8.15 10.09
CA ILE A 159 -17.22 7.69 9.49
C ILE A 159 -18.42 8.08 10.37
N ALA A 160 -18.33 7.90 11.68
CA ALA A 160 -19.42 8.24 12.60
C ALA A 160 -19.69 9.76 12.65
N VAL A 161 -18.64 10.60 12.70
CA VAL A 161 -18.79 12.05 12.73
C VAL A 161 -19.39 12.58 11.42
N PHE A 162 -18.85 12.16 10.29
CA PHE A 162 -19.33 12.62 8.98
C PHE A 162 -20.70 12.01 8.63
N GLY A 163 -20.97 10.78 9.07
CA GLY A 163 -22.28 10.14 8.97
C GLY A 163 -23.34 10.84 9.84
N LEU A 164 -22.96 11.32 11.04
CA LEU A 164 -23.85 12.15 11.86
C LEU A 164 -24.17 13.47 11.15
N TYR A 165 -23.15 14.15 10.64
CA TYR A 165 -23.35 15.38 9.85
C TYR A 165 -24.29 15.16 8.66
N LEU A 166 -24.14 14.05 7.91
CA LEU A 166 -25.06 13.70 6.83
C LEU A 166 -26.50 13.45 7.29
N ALA A 167 -26.69 12.97 8.52
CA ALA A 167 -28.01 12.68 9.06
C ALA A 167 -28.70 13.91 9.66
N THR A 168 -27.94 14.93 10.09
CA THR A 168 -28.46 16.09 10.83
C THR A 168 -28.25 17.43 10.12
N GLY A 169 -27.37 17.48 9.12
CA GLY A 169 -27.02 18.69 8.40
C GLY A 169 -28.04 19.01 7.32
N ASP A 170 -28.29 20.29 7.10
CA ASP A 170 -29.31 20.78 6.15
C ASP A 170 -28.78 20.86 4.69
N GLY A 171 -27.59 20.30 4.40
CA GLY A 171 -26.95 20.33 3.07
C GLY A 171 -26.49 21.71 2.59
N GLY A 172 -26.55 22.72 3.47
CA GLY A 172 -26.21 24.11 3.15
C GLY A 172 -24.73 24.46 3.35
N THR A 173 -24.43 25.77 3.33
CA THR A 173 -23.11 26.28 3.72
C THR A 173 -22.79 25.87 5.15
N LEU A 174 -21.61 25.29 5.38
CA LEU A 174 -21.18 24.88 6.71
C LEU A 174 -21.28 26.03 7.71
N THR A 175 -22.04 25.80 8.77
CA THR A 175 -22.01 26.66 9.94
C THR A 175 -20.67 26.54 10.68
N PRO A 176 -20.29 27.52 11.51
CA PRO A 176 -19.09 27.41 12.35
C PRO A 176 -19.13 26.18 13.27
N ALA A 177 -20.32 25.80 13.74
CA ALA A 177 -20.52 24.61 14.57
C ALA A 177 -20.20 23.32 13.80
N GLU A 178 -20.74 23.16 12.59
CA GLU A 178 -20.47 22.00 11.73
C GLU A 178 -19.00 21.95 11.29
N THR A 179 -18.41 23.09 10.93
CA THR A 179 -16.97 23.18 10.61
C THR A 179 -16.13 22.70 11.80
N SER A 180 -16.49 23.11 13.03
CA SER A 180 -15.80 22.66 14.23
C SER A 180 -16.02 21.17 14.52
N LEU A 181 -17.23 20.65 14.30
CA LEU A 181 -17.59 19.24 14.50
C LEU A 181 -16.76 18.35 13.58
N LEU A 182 -16.71 18.68 12.28
CA LEU A 182 -15.97 17.92 11.29
C LEU A 182 -14.45 18.01 11.52
N GLY A 183 -13.92 19.20 11.82
CA GLY A 183 -12.50 19.40 12.10
C GLY A 183 -12.03 18.66 13.37
N TRP A 184 -12.70 18.90 14.51
CA TRP A 184 -12.37 18.22 15.77
C TRP A 184 -12.69 16.74 15.73
N GLY A 185 -13.72 16.32 15.00
CA GLY A 185 -14.06 14.92 14.83
C GLY A 185 -12.98 14.13 14.08
N THR A 186 -12.39 14.71 13.04
CA THR A 186 -11.23 14.10 12.36
C THR A 186 -10.02 14.00 13.28
N THR A 187 -9.77 15.03 14.09
CA THR A 187 -8.70 15.01 15.10
C THR A 187 -8.96 14.00 16.21
N ALA A 188 -10.22 13.85 16.64
CA ALA A 188 -10.63 12.86 17.62
C ALA A 188 -10.39 11.44 17.09
N GLY A 189 -10.60 11.17 15.80
CA GLY A 189 -10.27 9.88 15.19
C GLY A 189 -8.79 9.52 15.34
N ILE A 190 -7.88 10.46 15.06
CA ILE A 190 -6.44 10.26 15.22
C ILE A 190 -6.06 10.16 16.71
N ALA A 191 -6.68 10.96 17.58
CA ALA A 191 -6.48 10.87 19.02
C ALA A 191 -6.87 9.50 19.57
N VAL A 192 -8.03 8.97 19.18
CA VAL A 192 -8.50 7.62 19.52
C VAL A 192 -7.52 6.56 19.03
N GLN A 193 -7.03 6.67 17.78
CA GLN A 193 -6.01 5.77 17.25
C GLN A 193 -4.73 5.76 18.11
N ALA A 194 -4.24 6.93 18.54
CA ALA A 194 -3.06 7.02 19.41
C ALA A 194 -3.33 6.45 20.81
N LEU A 195 -4.44 6.85 21.43
CA LEU A 195 -4.81 6.45 22.80
C LEU A 195 -5.14 4.96 22.91
N ALA A 196 -5.65 4.34 21.83
CA ALA A 196 -5.92 2.91 21.78
C ALA A 196 -4.65 2.03 21.84
N LEU A 197 -3.45 2.61 21.75
CA LEU A 197 -2.19 1.90 22.04
C LEU A 197 -1.90 1.78 23.55
N LEU A 198 -2.49 2.64 24.40
CA LEU A 198 -2.24 2.66 25.85
C LEU A 198 -2.56 1.32 26.56
N PRO A 199 -3.69 0.64 26.28
CA PRO A 199 -3.95 -0.67 26.87
C PRO A 199 -2.88 -1.71 26.50
N SER A 200 -2.43 -1.68 25.24
CA SER A 200 -1.39 -2.59 24.75
C SER A 200 -0.04 -2.31 25.43
N LEU A 201 0.29 -1.05 25.71
CA LEU A 201 1.48 -0.68 26.49
C LEU A 201 1.42 -1.17 27.94
N ARG A 202 0.25 -1.05 28.59
CA ARG A 202 0.04 -1.58 29.95
C ARG A 202 0.25 -3.10 29.97
N SER A 203 -0.27 -3.82 28.96
CA SER A 203 -0.07 -5.28 28.82
C SER A 203 1.40 -5.66 28.60
N ALA A 204 2.19 -4.77 27.98
CA ALA A 204 3.63 -4.94 27.79
C ALA A 204 4.47 -4.55 29.02
N ARG A 205 3.83 -4.27 30.17
CA ARG A 205 4.45 -3.81 31.43
C ARG A 205 5.33 -2.58 31.26
N PHE A 206 5.00 -1.69 30.32
CA PHE A 206 5.65 -0.40 30.17
C PHE A 206 4.90 0.65 31.00
N ARG A 207 5.61 1.36 31.89
CA ARG A 207 5.07 2.50 32.65
C ARG A 207 5.90 3.72 32.32
N PHE A 208 5.34 4.63 31.52
CA PHE A 208 5.96 5.91 31.23
C PHE A 208 6.02 6.76 32.50
N ARG A 209 7.20 7.27 32.84
CA ARG A 209 7.38 8.29 33.89
C ARG A 209 8.07 9.50 33.29
N PRO A 210 7.42 10.68 33.21
CA PRO A 210 8.07 11.89 32.72
C PRO A 210 9.35 12.17 33.52
N ARG A 211 10.48 12.35 32.83
CA ARG A 211 11.77 12.67 33.47
C ARG A 211 12.42 13.87 32.78
N PHE A 212 12.80 14.87 33.59
CA PHE A 212 13.34 16.15 33.14
C PHE A 212 14.88 16.26 33.34
N ASP A 213 15.53 15.16 33.72
CA ASP A 213 16.98 15.13 33.98
C ASP A 213 17.78 15.02 32.66
N TRP A 214 18.00 16.15 31.99
CA TRP A 214 18.53 16.18 30.61
C TRP A 214 20.06 16.26 30.47
N ARG A 215 20.78 16.63 31.54
CA ARG A 215 22.24 16.84 31.52
C ARG A 215 23.02 15.51 31.42
N GLY A 216 23.98 15.43 30.49
CA GLY A 216 24.91 14.29 30.35
C GLY A 216 24.41 13.10 29.51
N SER A 217 23.30 13.22 28.81
CA SER A 217 22.56 12.11 28.19
C SER A 217 23.05 11.64 26.80
N GLY A 218 24.11 12.22 26.23
CA GLY A 218 24.69 11.73 24.96
C GLY A 218 23.84 11.93 23.69
N LEU A 219 22.75 12.72 23.77
CA LEU A 219 21.75 12.94 22.71
C LEU A 219 22.28 13.60 21.40
N THR A 220 23.55 13.99 21.32
CA THR A 220 24.11 14.77 20.19
C THR A 220 24.66 13.94 19.04
N ARG A 221 24.72 12.61 19.13
CA ARG A 221 25.37 11.76 18.12
C ARG A 221 24.52 11.24 16.94
N PRO A 222 23.17 11.16 16.99
CA PRO A 222 22.40 10.61 15.86
C PRO A 222 22.02 11.57 14.72
N LEU A 223 22.39 12.85 14.73
CA LEU A 223 21.91 13.85 13.75
C LEU A 223 22.61 13.81 12.39
N ARG A 224 23.81 13.23 12.29
CA ARG A 224 24.62 13.28 11.05
C ARG A 224 24.19 12.27 9.97
N SER A 225 23.38 11.26 10.32
CA SER A 225 22.95 10.20 9.40
C SER A 225 21.53 10.37 8.83
N ALA A 226 20.79 11.40 9.27
CA ALA A 226 19.40 11.64 8.86
C ALA A 226 19.24 12.61 7.67
N GLY A 227 20.31 13.32 7.27
CA GLY A 227 20.24 14.40 6.28
C GLY A 227 19.65 13.98 4.92
N TRP A 228 20.03 12.80 4.41
CA TRP A 228 19.51 12.29 3.14
C TRP A 228 18.05 11.85 3.20
N LEU A 229 17.59 11.32 4.33
CA LEU A 229 16.19 10.95 4.54
C LEU A 229 15.33 12.19 4.69
N VAL A 230 15.81 13.20 5.43
CA VAL A 230 15.14 14.51 5.51
C VAL A 230 15.04 15.13 4.12
N LEU A 231 16.13 15.14 3.35
CA LEU A 231 16.11 15.69 1.99
C LEU A 231 15.13 14.94 1.07
N LEU A 232 15.07 13.61 1.16
CA LEU A 232 14.09 12.80 0.43
C LEU A 232 12.65 13.15 0.81
N VAL A 233 12.36 13.34 2.10
CA VAL A 233 11.04 13.77 2.56
C VAL A 233 10.74 15.18 2.05
N LEU A 234 11.67 16.13 2.19
CA LEU A 234 11.51 17.50 1.69
C LEU A 234 11.18 17.52 0.19
N THR A 235 11.84 16.69 -0.62
CA THR A 235 11.53 16.58 -2.06
C THR A 235 10.12 16.06 -2.33
N ASN A 236 9.67 15.02 -1.61
CA ASN A 236 8.30 14.52 -1.74
C ASN A 236 7.26 15.56 -1.33
N GLN A 237 7.52 16.29 -0.24
CA GLN A 237 6.63 17.33 0.24
C GLN A 237 6.60 18.54 -0.70
N ALA A 238 7.72 18.88 -1.34
CA ALA A 238 7.76 19.91 -2.38
C ALA A 238 6.92 19.52 -3.60
N ALA A 239 7.03 18.27 -4.08
CA ALA A 239 6.21 17.77 -5.19
C ALA A 239 4.71 17.79 -4.84
N TYR A 240 4.38 17.39 -3.61
CA TYR A 240 3.01 17.43 -3.09
C TYR A 240 2.49 18.87 -2.96
N TRP A 241 3.32 19.80 -2.47
CA TRP A 241 2.96 21.22 -2.37
C TRP A 241 2.64 21.83 -3.74
N VAL A 242 3.48 21.59 -4.75
CA VAL A 242 3.21 22.05 -6.12
C VAL A 242 1.88 21.51 -6.63
N THR A 243 1.63 20.21 -6.45
CA THR A 243 0.39 19.56 -6.89
C THR A 243 -0.82 20.13 -6.17
N THR A 244 -0.72 20.35 -4.86
CA THR A 244 -1.80 20.93 -4.04
C THR A 244 -2.11 22.34 -4.53
N ARG A 245 -1.11 23.20 -4.63
CA ARG A 245 -1.28 24.60 -5.06
C ARG A 245 -1.89 24.71 -6.45
N LEU A 246 -1.36 23.96 -7.42
CA LEU A 246 -1.90 23.96 -8.79
C LEU A 246 -3.35 23.44 -8.85
N ALA A 247 -3.68 22.41 -8.08
CA ALA A 247 -5.03 21.87 -8.04
C ALA A 247 -6.01 22.82 -7.35
N THR A 248 -5.60 23.50 -6.27
CA THR A 248 -6.45 24.49 -5.60
C THR A 248 -6.69 25.72 -6.47
N ASP A 249 -5.65 26.21 -7.15
CA ASP A 249 -5.75 27.36 -8.05
C ASP A 249 -6.66 27.05 -9.25
N ALA A 250 -6.54 25.84 -9.81
CA ALA A 250 -7.42 25.35 -10.87
C ALA A 250 -8.89 25.27 -10.43
N GLY A 251 -9.16 24.79 -9.21
CA GLY A 251 -10.51 24.74 -8.64
C GLY A 251 -11.13 26.14 -8.49
N SER A 252 -10.38 27.08 -7.91
CA SER A 252 -10.82 28.47 -7.77
C SER A 252 -11.06 29.15 -9.13
N ALA A 253 -10.19 28.92 -10.12
CA ALA A 253 -10.35 29.46 -11.46
C ALA A 253 -11.58 28.89 -12.20
N ALA A 254 -11.85 27.59 -12.04
CA ALA A 254 -13.03 26.95 -12.64
C ALA A 254 -14.33 27.54 -12.08
N GLN A 255 -14.40 27.72 -10.75
CA GLN A 255 -15.57 28.33 -10.12
C GLN A 255 -15.75 29.79 -10.53
N ALA A 256 -14.68 30.58 -10.55
CA ALA A 256 -14.75 31.99 -11.00
C ALA A 256 -15.25 32.12 -12.44
N ALA A 257 -14.93 31.15 -13.30
CA ALA A 257 -15.40 31.09 -14.68
C ALA A 257 -16.79 30.44 -14.83
N GLY A 258 -17.42 29.96 -13.75
CA GLY A 258 -18.70 29.25 -13.77
C GLY A 258 -18.66 27.95 -14.59
N VAL A 259 -17.48 27.36 -14.77
CA VAL A 259 -17.29 26.13 -15.54
C VAL A 259 -17.14 24.94 -14.60
N GLU A 260 -17.60 23.77 -15.07
CA GLU A 260 -17.41 22.51 -14.35
C GLU A 260 -15.91 22.27 -14.16
N GLY A 261 -15.45 22.24 -12.92
CA GLY A 261 -14.07 21.93 -12.56
C GLY A 261 -13.99 21.62 -11.08
N ALA A 262 -13.04 20.77 -10.72
CA ALA A 262 -12.81 20.39 -9.33
C ALA A 262 -11.42 20.84 -8.91
N GLY A 263 -11.23 21.02 -7.61
CA GLY A 263 -9.92 21.28 -7.04
C GLY A 263 -9.30 20.03 -6.40
N PHE A 264 -8.68 20.24 -5.25
CA PHE A 264 -7.79 19.27 -4.62
C PHE A 264 -8.50 17.99 -4.10
N SER A 265 -9.78 18.10 -3.72
CA SER A 265 -10.59 16.98 -3.22
C SER A 265 -10.84 15.91 -4.30
N ALA A 266 -11.19 16.30 -5.53
CA ALA A 266 -11.38 15.35 -6.64
C ALA A 266 -10.08 14.61 -6.99
N TYR A 267 -8.95 15.33 -7.03
CA TYR A 267 -7.64 14.72 -7.22
C TYR A 267 -7.35 13.65 -6.17
N THR A 268 -7.62 13.98 -4.89
CA THR A 268 -7.37 13.08 -3.75
C THR A 268 -8.28 11.84 -3.81
N ASN A 269 -9.56 12.02 -4.10
CA ASN A 269 -10.53 10.91 -4.18
C ASN A 269 -10.20 9.96 -5.34
N ALA A 270 -9.84 10.49 -6.52
CA ALA A 270 -9.38 9.68 -7.65
C ALA A 270 -8.07 8.94 -7.32
N TYR A 271 -7.10 9.61 -6.67
CA TYR A 271 -5.82 9.02 -6.30
C TYR A 271 -5.97 7.83 -5.35
N VAL A 272 -6.87 7.93 -4.35
CA VAL A 272 -7.13 6.87 -3.38
C VAL A 272 -7.55 5.58 -4.09
N LEU A 273 -8.46 5.68 -5.05
CA LEU A 273 -8.95 4.53 -5.80
C LEU A 273 -7.90 4.00 -6.80
N TRP A 274 -7.14 4.91 -7.41
CA TRP A 274 -6.03 4.56 -8.29
C TRP A 274 -4.93 3.76 -7.58
N ALA A 275 -4.61 4.09 -6.32
CA ALA A 275 -3.53 3.45 -5.58
C ALA A 275 -3.87 2.02 -5.08
N VAL A 276 -5.14 1.60 -5.12
CA VAL A 276 -5.58 0.30 -4.54
C VAL A 276 -4.85 -0.89 -5.14
N PRO A 277 -4.83 -1.08 -6.48
CA PRO A 277 -4.26 -2.29 -7.06
C PRO A 277 -2.75 -2.37 -6.79
N HIS A 278 -2.07 -1.22 -6.82
CA HIS A 278 -0.67 -1.11 -6.44
C HIS A 278 -0.43 -1.57 -5.00
N GLY A 279 -1.24 -1.06 -4.06
CA GLY A 279 -1.10 -1.40 -2.65
C GLY A 279 -1.34 -2.88 -2.37
N ILE A 280 -2.28 -3.52 -3.07
CA ILE A 280 -2.64 -4.94 -2.85
C ILE A 280 -1.65 -5.88 -3.53
N VAL A 281 -1.25 -5.58 -4.78
CA VAL A 281 -0.44 -6.51 -5.57
C VAL A 281 1.03 -6.19 -5.45
N THR A 282 1.43 -4.98 -5.85
CA THR A 282 2.83 -4.58 -5.98
C THR A 282 3.52 -4.58 -4.63
N VAL A 283 2.96 -3.90 -3.64
CA VAL A 283 3.57 -3.79 -2.31
C VAL A 283 3.71 -5.16 -1.67
N SER A 284 2.66 -5.99 -1.69
CA SER A 284 2.68 -7.33 -1.09
C SER A 284 3.71 -8.25 -1.75
N LEU A 285 3.79 -8.25 -3.09
CA LEU A 285 4.76 -9.07 -3.81
C LEU A 285 6.19 -8.63 -3.50
N VAL A 286 6.48 -7.33 -3.56
CA VAL A 286 7.83 -6.81 -3.30
C VAL A 286 8.24 -7.04 -1.86
N THR A 287 7.34 -6.90 -0.89
CA THR A 287 7.62 -7.23 0.51
C THR A 287 8.00 -8.71 0.68
N ALA A 288 7.35 -9.63 -0.04
CA ALA A 288 7.69 -11.05 0.00
C ALA A 288 9.04 -11.37 -0.67
N LEU A 289 9.41 -10.64 -1.73
CA LEU A 289 10.67 -10.83 -2.46
C LEU A 289 11.86 -10.10 -1.82
N MET A 290 11.62 -9.10 -0.98
CA MET A 290 12.67 -8.24 -0.42
C MET A 290 13.79 -9.01 0.30
N PRO A 291 13.51 -9.98 1.20
CA PRO A 291 14.57 -10.71 1.89
C PRO A 291 15.46 -11.50 0.93
N ARG A 292 14.88 -12.08 -0.12
CA ARG A 292 15.60 -12.83 -1.15
C ARG A 292 16.50 -11.93 -2.00
N MET A 293 15.97 -10.78 -2.43
CA MET A 293 16.75 -9.79 -3.19
C MET A 293 17.91 -9.23 -2.36
N SER A 294 17.70 -8.96 -1.07
CA SER A 294 18.75 -8.50 -0.17
C SER A 294 19.82 -9.55 0.09
N ALA A 295 19.45 -10.83 0.24
CA ALA A 295 20.41 -11.92 0.39
C ALA A 295 21.26 -12.09 -0.88
N ALA A 296 20.62 -12.18 -2.05
CA ALA A 296 21.33 -12.27 -3.33
C ALA A 296 22.26 -11.07 -3.59
N ALA A 297 21.83 -9.86 -3.20
CA ALA A 297 22.66 -8.66 -3.28
C ALA A 297 23.88 -8.72 -2.33
N ALA A 298 23.71 -9.24 -1.12
CA ALA A 298 24.80 -9.41 -0.16
C ALA A 298 25.82 -10.46 -0.62
N ASP A 299 25.36 -11.51 -1.29
CA ASP A 299 26.20 -12.58 -1.86
C ASP A 299 26.87 -12.18 -3.18
N GLY A 300 26.57 -10.98 -3.71
CA GLY A 300 27.10 -10.51 -5.00
C GLY A 300 26.48 -11.20 -6.23
N ASP A 301 25.43 -12.02 -6.06
CA ASP A 301 24.73 -12.69 -7.17
C ASP A 301 23.77 -11.71 -7.89
N THR A 302 24.36 -10.88 -8.74
CA THR A 302 23.63 -9.93 -9.59
C THR A 302 22.65 -10.64 -10.54
N GLY A 303 22.94 -11.88 -10.92
CA GLY A 303 22.07 -12.72 -11.75
C GLY A 303 20.77 -13.07 -11.02
N ALA A 304 20.85 -13.47 -9.75
CA ALA A 304 19.69 -13.71 -8.90
C ALA A 304 18.86 -12.44 -8.68
N VAL A 305 19.51 -11.31 -8.39
CA VAL A 305 18.81 -10.02 -8.25
C VAL A 305 18.05 -9.69 -9.54
N ARG A 306 18.68 -9.84 -10.71
CA ARG A 306 18.05 -9.58 -12.01
C ARG A 306 16.84 -10.49 -12.27
N ARG A 307 16.94 -11.77 -11.91
CA ARG A 307 15.83 -12.73 -12.02
C ARG A 307 14.66 -12.35 -11.12
N ASP A 308 14.92 -12.02 -9.85
CA ASP A 308 13.88 -11.65 -8.89
C ASP A 308 13.18 -10.34 -9.26
N VAL A 309 13.93 -9.35 -9.75
CA VAL A 309 13.37 -8.08 -10.26
C VAL A 309 12.52 -8.30 -11.51
N SER A 310 13.01 -9.09 -12.46
CA SER A 310 12.29 -9.46 -13.67
C SER A 310 10.97 -10.18 -13.32
N TYR A 311 11.03 -11.12 -12.39
CA TYR A 311 9.84 -11.81 -11.87
C TYR A 311 8.86 -10.85 -11.20
N ALA A 312 9.34 -9.95 -10.34
CA ALA A 312 8.51 -8.96 -9.66
C ALA A 312 7.80 -8.03 -10.67
N LEU A 313 8.53 -7.52 -11.65
CA LEU A 313 8.01 -6.63 -12.70
C LEU A 313 6.95 -7.32 -13.58
N ARG A 314 7.18 -8.56 -14.00
CA ARG A 314 6.25 -9.33 -14.85
C ARG A 314 4.99 -9.72 -14.09
N THR A 315 5.15 -10.26 -12.89
CA THR A 315 4.03 -10.71 -12.04
C THR A 315 3.16 -9.54 -11.61
N THR A 316 3.79 -8.41 -11.26
CA THR A 316 3.06 -7.17 -10.95
C THR A 316 2.30 -6.66 -12.16
N ALA A 317 2.97 -6.54 -13.32
CA ALA A 317 2.33 -6.03 -14.53
C ALA A 317 1.15 -6.90 -14.98
N ALA A 318 1.24 -8.22 -14.82
CA ALA A 318 0.16 -9.15 -15.16
C ALA A 318 -1.16 -8.85 -14.41
N ALA A 319 -1.10 -8.34 -13.18
CA ALA A 319 -2.30 -7.98 -12.42
C ALA A 319 -2.63 -6.47 -12.49
N VAL A 320 -1.61 -5.62 -12.49
CA VAL A 320 -1.77 -4.16 -12.45
C VAL A 320 -2.23 -3.60 -13.80
N VAL A 321 -1.78 -4.16 -14.93
CA VAL A 321 -2.20 -3.69 -16.26
C VAL A 321 -3.71 -3.88 -16.49
N PRO A 322 -4.30 -5.07 -16.22
CA PRO A 322 -5.75 -5.21 -16.27
C PRO A 322 -6.49 -4.30 -15.29
N ALA A 323 -5.96 -4.12 -14.07
CA ALA A 323 -6.56 -3.21 -13.10
C ALA A 323 -6.54 -1.74 -13.57
N ALA A 324 -5.46 -1.30 -14.21
CA ALA A 324 -5.37 0.02 -14.84
C ALA A 324 -6.41 0.18 -15.96
N CYS A 325 -6.58 -0.83 -16.82
CA CYS A 325 -7.62 -0.83 -17.85
C CYS A 325 -9.02 -0.75 -17.25
N LEU A 326 -9.31 -1.52 -16.18
CA LEU A 326 -10.58 -1.47 -15.47
C LEU A 326 -10.83 -0.09 -14.88
N LEU A 327 -9.87 0.48 -14.15
CA LEU A 327 -10.00 1.79 -13.54
C LEU A 327 -10.16 2.92 -14.58
N GLY A 328 -9.49 2.82 -15.72
CA GLY A 328 -9.62 3.80 -16.80
C GLY A 328 -10.94 3.66 -17.58
N ALA A 329 -11.29 2.44 -18.00
CA ALA A 329 -12.49 2.19 -18.79
C ALA A 329 -13.78 2.31 -17.97
N LEU A 330 -13.73 1.97 -16.68
CA LEU A 330 -14.86 1.98 -15.76
C LEU A 330 -14.78 3.17 -14.79
N ALA A 331 -14.01 4.20 -15.11
CA ALA A 331 -13.80 5.33 -14.20
C ALA A 331 -15.13 5.93 -13.73
N GLN A 332 -16.07 6.16 -14.66
CA GLN A 332 -17.38 6.73 -14.34
C GLN A 332 -18.21 5.85 -13.40
N PRO A 333 -18.54 4.58 -13.74
CA PRO A 333 -19.36 3.77 -12.85
C PRO A 333 -18.66 3.39 -11.54
N VAL A 334 -17.31 3.29 -11.53
CA VAL A 334 -16.58 3.00 -10.29
C VAL A 334 -16.57 4.22 -9.36
N MET A 335 -16.32 5.43 -9.89
CA MET A 335 -16.45 6.64 -9.08
C MET A 335 -17.89 6.83 -8.59
N ALA A 336 -18.88 6.62 -9.48
CA ALA A 336 -20.29 6.71 -9.12
C ALA A 336 -20.65 5.77 -7.95
N LEU A 337 -20.26 4.50 -8.05
CA LEU A 337 -20.58 3.48 -7.05
C LEU A 337 -20.00 3.80 -5.67
N VAL A 338 -18.83 4.42 -5.63
CA VAL A 338 -18.09 4.68 -4.39
C VAL A 338 -18.41 6.04 -3.80
N PHE A 339 -18.63 7.06 -4.63
CA PHE A 339 -18.66 8.45 -4.19
C PHE A 339 -19.98 9.18 -4.47
N GLN A 340 -20.90 8.65 -5.30
CA GLN A 340 -22.14 9.36 -5.67
C GLN A 340 -23.24 9.20 -4.61
N TYR A 341 -23.04 9.85 -3.47
CA TYR A 341 -24.00 9.89 -2.36
C TYR A 341 -24.00 11.29 -1.74
N GLY A 342 -25.10 11.65 -1.06
CA GLY A 342 -25.21 12.93 -0.36
C GLY A 342 -25.02 14.12 -1.29
N GLU A 343 -24.07 14.99 -0.95
CA GLU A 343 -23.73 16.21 -1.69
C GLU A 343 -22.93 15.98 -2.98
N THR A 344 -22.53 14.74 -3.28
CA THR A 344 -21.79 14.42 -4.52
C THR A 344 -22.75 14.05 -5.64
N ASP A 345 -22.87 14.92 -6.65
CA ASP A 345 -23.79 14.73 -7.77
C ASP A 345 -23.16 13.99 -8.97
N ALA A 346 -23.92 13.82 -10.06
CA ALA A 346 -23.41 13.14 -11.27
C ALA A 346 -22.32 13.93 -12.02
N ARG A 347 -22.27 15.26 -11.87
CA ARG A 347 -21.28 16.13 -12.52
C ARG A 347 -19.94 16.03 -11.81
N ASP A 348 -19.97 16.06 -10.48
CA ASP A 348 -18.83 15.83 -9.61
C ASP A 348 -18.13 14.51 -9.94
N ILE A 349 -18.94 13.46 -10.12
CA ILE A 349 -18.47 12.13 -10.52
C ILE A 349 -17.82 12.15 -11.90
N ALA A 350 -18.34 12.93 -12.85
CA ALA A 350 -17.75 13.03 -14.19
C ALA A 350 -16.32 13.63 -14.14
N VAL A 351 -16.11 14.67 -13.33
CA VAL A 351 -14.79 15.30 -13.17
C VAL A 351 -13.81 14.36 -12.44
N MET A 352 -14.29 13.71 -11.39
CA MET A 352 -13.55 12.68 -10.66
C MET A 352 -13.15 11.50 -11.55
N ALA A 353 -14.06 11.02 -12.39
CA ALA A 353 -13.82 9.93 -13.32
C ALA A 353 -12.82 10.31 -14.41
N GLY A 354 -12.89 11.55 -14.94
CA GLY A 354 -11.88 12.07 -15.86
C GLY A 354 -10.48 12.05 -15.24
N THR A 355 -10.38 12.49 -13.98
CA THR A 355 -9.13 12.49 -13.21
C THR A 355 -8.60 11.06 -12.98
N LEU A 356 -9.47 10.12 -12.59
CA LEU A 356 -9.12 8.71 -12.43
C LEU A 356 -8.65 8.08 -13.76
N ALA A 357 -9.32 8.38 -14.86
CA ALA A 357 -8.94 7.89 -16.18
C ALA A 357 -7.55 8.43 -16.61
N ALA A 358 -7.22 9.67 -16.27
CA ALA A 358 -5.90 10.24 -16.53
C ALA A 358 -4.78 9.64 -15.65
N PHE A 359 -5.10 9.22 -14.42
CA PHE A 359 -4.17 8.47 -13.57
C PHE A 359 -3.97 7.02 -14.02
N ALA A 360 -5.02 6.36 -14.51
CA ALA A 360 -5.03 4.94 -14.83
C ALA A 360 -3.76 4.43 -15.58
N PRO A 361 -3.31 5.04 -16.70
CA PRO A 361 -2.11 4.58 -17.39
C PRO A 361 -0.82 4.71 -16.56
N GLY A 362 -0.76 5.67 -15.63
CA GLY A 362 0.37 5.87 -14.72
C GLY A 362 0.52 4.74 -13.70
N LEU A 363 -0.51 3.94 -13.43
CA LEU A 363 -0.49 2.90 -12.39
C LEU A 363 0.59 1.84 -12.63
N VAL A 364 0.80 1.50 -13.90
CA VAL A 364 1.80 0.53 -14.34
C VAL A 364 3.20 1.06 -14.05
N ALA A 365 3.47 2.31 -14.45
CA ALA A 365 4.74 2.96 -14.20
C ALA A 365 5.00 3.20 -12.71
N PHE A 366 3.97 3.58 -11.95
CA PHE A 366 4.07 3.71 -10.49
C PHE A 366 4.48 2.39 -9.82
N SER A 367 3.85 1.29 -10.24
CA SER A 367 4.17 -0.04 -9.72
C SER A 367 5.55 -0.51 -10.15
N GLY A 368 5.92 -0.28 -11.41
CA GLY A 368 7.26 -0.58 -11.92
C GLY A 368 8.34 0.21 -11.18
N GLN A 369 8.14 1.51 -11.01
CA GLN A 369 9.04 2.39 -10.27
C GLN A 369 9.26 1.91 -8.84
N TYR A 370 8.18 1.53 -8.15
CA TYR A 370 8.27 1.01 -6.79
C TYR A 370 9.13 -0.26 -6.69
N VAL A 371 8.97 -1.21 -7.62
CA VAL A 371 9.81 -2.43 -7.67
C VAL A 371 11.28 -2.06 -7.84
N LEU A 372 11.58 -1.14 -8.76
CA LEU A 372 12.96 -0.73 -9.02
C LEU A 372 13.57 0.02 -7.83
N SER A 373 12.86 0.96 -7.22
CA SER A 373 13.31 1.68 -6.03
C SER A 373 13.61 0.72 -4.88
N ARG A 374 12.78 -0.30 -4.67
CA ARG A 374 12.99 -1.34 -3.65
C ARG A 374 14.21 -2.21 -3.95
N THR A 375 14.53 -2.42 -5.22
CA THR A 375 15.76 -3.11 -5.62
C THR A 375 17.00 -2.31 -5.22
N PHE A 376 17.02 -1.00 -5.44
CA PHE A 376 18.13 -0.14 -4.99
C PHE A 376 18.33 -0.20 -3.48
N TYR A 377 17.23 -0.24 -2.70
CA TYR A 377 17.33 -0.42 -1.25
C TYR A 377 17.87 -1.80 -0.87
N ALA A 378 17.54 -2.86 -1.62
CA ALA A 378 18.14 -4.19 -1.42
C ALA A 378 19.65 -4.18 -1.69
N LEU A 379 20.10 -3.32 -2.63
CA LEU A 379 21.50 -3.05 -2.95
C LEU A 379 22.16 -2.02 -2.00
N SER A 380 21.54 -1.71 -0.86
CA SER A 380 22.02 -0.74 0.13
C SER A 380 22.30 0.67 -0.44
N ASP A 381 21.61 1.06 -1.51
CA ASP A 381 21.73 2.38 -2.13
C ASP A 381 20.45 3.19 -1.98
N THR A 382 20.56 4.25 -1.19
CA THR A 382 19.48 5.21 -0.95
C THR A 382 19.64 6.50 -1.75
N ARG A 383 20.82 6.77 -2.31
CA ARG A 383 21.13 8.01 -3.05
C ARG A 383 20.52 7.97 -4.44
N THR A 384 20.66 6.86 -5.15
CA THR A 384 20.14 6.74 -6.52
C THR A 384 18.61 6.85 -6.57
N PRO A 385 17.82 6.18 -5.71
CA PRO A 385 16.37 6.39 -5.65
C PRO A 385 15.96 7.83 -5.36
N PHE A 386 16.71 8.54 -4.51
CA PHE A 386 16.45 9.95 -4.21
C PHE A 386 16.59 10.83 -5.46
N LEU A 387 17.70 10.71 -6.19
CA LEU A 387 17.93 11.51 -7.40
C LEU A 387 16.89 11.20 -8.49
N LEU A 388 16.51 9.94 -8.63
CA LEU A 388 15.49 9.52 -9.60
C LEU A 388 14.10 10.03 -9.22
N ASN A 389 13.78 10.06 -7.93
CA ASN A 389 12.54 10.66 -7.45
C ASN A 389 12.50 12.17 -7.68
N LEU A 390 13.64 12.87 -7.58
CA LEU A 390 13.74 14.28 -7.91
C LEU A 390 13.44 14.54 -9.40
N VAL A 391 13.88 13.66 -10.30
CA VAL A 391 13.53 13.74 -11.74
C VAL A 391 12.02 13.59 -11.93
N ILE A 392 11.38 12.62 -11.28
CA ILE A 392 9.92 12.44 -11.34
C ILE A 392 9.20 13.68 -10.81
N ALA A 393 9.63 14.20 -9.66
CA ALA A 393 9.06 15.38 -9.03
C ALA A 393 9.17 16.61 -9.94
N ALA A 394 10.35 16.85 -10.54
CA ALA A 394 10.59 17.97 -11.44
C ALA A 394 9.75 17.86 -12.73
N LEU A 395 9.69 16.66 -13.33
CA LEU A 395 8.84 16.40 -14.49
C LEU A 395 7.36 16.60 -14.16
N ASN A 396 6.90 16.07 -13.03
CA ASN A 396 5.53 16.26 -12.59
C ASN A 396 5.18 17.73 -12.40
N ALA A 397 6.04 18.48 -11.70
CA ALA A 397 5.84 19.91 -11.47
C ALA A 397 5.79 20.70 -12.79
N GLY A 398 6.77 20.48 -13.68
CA GLY A 398 6.83 21.15 -14.97
C GLY A 398 5.64 20.82 -15.89
N LEU A 399 5.28 19.54 -16.00
CA LEU A 399 4.15 19.09 -16.80
C LEU A 399 2.80 19.54 -16.20
N SER A 400 2.67 19.57 -14.88
CA SER A 400 1.46 20.07 -14.21
C SER A 400 1.27 21.57 -14.44
N PHE A 401 2.36 22.35 -14.36
CA PHE A 401 2.32 23.76 -14.70
C PHE A 401 1.91 23.97 -16.17
N ALA A 402 2.51 23.22 -17.10
CA ALA A 402 2.15 23.27 -18.51
C ALA A 402 0.67 22.86 -18.74
N ALA A 403 0.18 21.85 -18.03
CA ALA A 403 -1.21 21.44 -18.08
C ALA A 403 -2.15 22.56 -17.64
N CYS A 404 -1.88 23.23 -16.50
CA CYS A 404 -2.69 24.36 -16.04
C CYS A 404 -2.61 25.58 -16.96
N ALA A 405 -1.49 25.80 -17.64
CA ALA A 405 -1.31 26.93 -18.55
C ALA A 405 -1.98 26.73 -19.91
N VAL A 406 -2.03 25.49 -20.41
CA VAL A 406 -2.53 25.18 -21.77
C VAL A 406 -3.98 24.69 -21.76
N LEU A 407 -4.39 23.94 -20.74
CA LEU A 407 -5.73 23.35 -20.68
C LEU A 407 -6.74 24.33 -20.08
N PRO A 408 -8.00 24.29 -20.54
CA PRO A 408 -9.09 25.00 -19.87
C PRO A 408 -9.22 24.55 -18.41
N ALA A 409 -9.66 25.46 -17.52
CA ALA A 409 -9.78 25.20 -16.07
C ALA A 409 -10.51 23.89 -15.72
N ARG A 410 -11.57 23.54 -16.48
CA ARG A 410 -12.30 22.26 -16.35
C ARG A 410 -11.42 21.00 -16.44
N TRP A 411 -10.36 21.05 -17.26
CA TRP A 411 -9.46 19.93 -17.53
C TRP A 411 -8.14 20.06 -16.78
N ALA A 412 -7.90 21.16 -16.06
CA ALA A 412 -6.62 21.42 -15.41
C ALA A 412 -6.24 20.32 -14.41
N VAL A 413 -7.14 19.94 -13.49
CA VAL A 413 -6.88 18.86 -12.51
C VAL A 413 -6.73 17.49 -13.16
N THR A 414 -7.52 17.21 -14.21
CA THR A 414 -7.34 15.99 -15.01
C THR A 414 -5.97 15.99 -15.72
N GLY A 415 -5.54 17.16 -16.19
CA GLY A 415 -4.23 17.39 -16.79
C GLY A 415 -3.08 17.20 -15.81
N ILE A 416 -3.22 17.65 -14.56
CA ILE A 416 -2.25 17.39 -13.47
C ILE A 416 -2.14 15.87 -13.21
N ALA A 417 -3.26 15.14 -13.16
CA ALA A 417 -3.24 13.68 -13.03
C ALA A 417 -2.56 12.99 -14.23
N GLY A 418 -2.81 13.46 -15.45
CA GLY A 418 -2.13 12.99 -16.66
C GLY A 418 -0.63 13.30 -16.66
N ALA A 419 -0.25 14.51 -16.23
CA ALA A 419 1.13 14.94 -16.06
C ALA A 419 1.88 14.02 -15.08
N TYR A 420 1.24 13.63 -13.98
CA TYR A 420 1.81 12.67 -13.03
C TYR A 420 2.02 11.30 -13.68
N SER A 421 1.04 10.78 -14.44
CA SER A 421 1.20 9.54 -15.20
C SER A 421 2.40 9.58 -16.15
N VAL A 422 2.56 10.66 -16.92
CA VAL A 422 3.69 10.84 -17.84
C VAL A 422 5.02 10.92 -17.09
N ALA A 423 5.08 11.70 -16.01
CA ALA A 423 6.27 11.82 -15.18
C ALA A 423 6.69 10.47 -14.57
N LEU A 424 5.73 9.64 -14.16
CA LEU A 424 5.99 8.28 -13.67
C LEU A 424 6.57 7.37 -14.77
N TRP A 425 6.05 7.43 -15.98
CA TRP A 425 6.58 6.66 -17.12
C TRP A 425 8.03 7.05 -17.45
N ALA A 426 8.30 8.35 -17.53
CA ALA A 426 9.64 8.87 -17.76
C ALA A 426 10.60 8.46 -16.62
N GLY A 427 10.19 8.64 -15.37
CA GLY A 427 10.97 8.25 -14.21
C GLY A 427 11.24 6.76 -14.13
N TRP A 428 10.25 5.93 -14.46
CA TRP A 428 10.41 4.48 -14.49
C TRP A 428 11.40 4.05 -15.58
N ALA A 429 11.32 4.65 -16.77
CA ALA A 429 12.27 4.39 -17.85
C ALA A 429 13.70 4.76 -17.46
N VAL A 430 13.92 5.95 -16.89
CA VAL A 430 15.25 6.38 -16.41
C VAL A 430 15.76 5.46 -15.31
N THR A 431 14.91 5.11 -14.34
CA THR A 431 15.26 4.21 -13.23
C THR A 431 15.63 2.82 -13.74
N ALA A 432 14.92 2.29 -14.73
CA ALA A 432 15.22 1.01 -15.36
C ALA A 432 16.59 1.02 -16.06
N LEU A 433 16.90 2.10 -16.78
CA LEU A 433 18.19 2.26 -17.45
C LEU A 433 19.35 2.35 -16.45
N VAL A 434 19.18 3.12 -15.38
CA VAL A 434 20.20 3.28 -14.33
C VAL A 434 20.44 1.95 -13.59
N LEU A 435 19.37 1.23 -13.24
CA LEU A 435 19.50 -0.07 -12.57
C LEU A 435 20.18 -1.11 -13.46
N ARG A 436 19.81 -1.19 -14.74
CA ARG A 436 20.44 -2.09 -15.71
C ARG A 436 21.94 -1.85 -15.79
N ARG A 437 22.36 -0.60 -16.04
CA ARG A 437 23.78 -0.23 -16.10
C ARG A 437 24.54 -0.57 -14.81
N ARG A 438 23.88 -0.50 -13.66
CA ARG A 438 24.52 -0.86 -12.38
C ARG A 438 24.71 -2.37 -12.22
N LEU A 439 23.68 -3.16 -12.53
CA LEU A 439 23.76 -4.61 -12.46
C LEU A 439 24.76 -5.16 -13.48
N ASP A 440 24.78 -4.61 -14.70
CA ASP A 440 25.70 -5.03 -15.75
C ASP A 440 27.18 -4.74 -15.37
N ARG A 441 27.47 -3.59 -14.75
CA ARG A 441 28.80 -3.29 -14.19
C ARG A 441 29.22 -4.23 -13.07
N ALA A 442 28.29 -4.58 -12.19
CA ALA A 442 28.57 -5.48 -11.07
C ALA A 442 28.73 -6.94 -11.53
N ALA A 443 28.18 -7.31 -12.68
CA ALA A 443 28.37 -8.63 -13.30
C ALA A 443 29.71 -8.76 -14.08
N GLY A 444 30.47 -7.68 -14.25
CA GLY A 444 31.72 -7.69 -15.01
C GLY A 444 31.53 -7.85 -16.52
N ASP A 445 30.35 -7.53 -17.06
CA ASP A 445 30.01 -7.74 -18.46
C ASP A 445 30.77 -6.72 -19.36
N PRO A 446 31.71 -7.13 -20.22
CA PRO A 446 32.60 -6.22 -20.96
C PRO A 446 31.87 -5.31 -21.96
N ALA A 447 30.60 -5.61 -22.27
CA ALA A 447 29.73 -4.76 -23.09
C ALA A 447 29.39 -3.40 -22.44
N ALA A 448 29.58 -3.24 -21.14
CA ALA A 448 29.37 -1.96 -20.44
C ALA A 448 30.62 -1.06 -20.41
N SER A 449 31.81 -1.62 -20.68
CA SER A 449 33.08 -0.90 -20.71
C SER A 449 33.49 -0.39 -22.10
N ALA A 450 32.86 -0.86 -23.18
CA ALA A 450 33.18 -0.45 -24.54
C ALA A 450 32.02 0.33 -25.17
N GLY A 451 32.08 1.66 -25.08
CA GLY A 451 31.44 2.51 -26.08
C GLY A 451 32.29 2.46 -27.34
N GLY A 452 31.99 1.53 -28.25
CA GLY A 452 32.70 1.42 -29.52
C GLY A 452 32.53 0.03 -30.14
N ASP A 453 32.00 0.02 -31.36
CA ASP A 453 31.93 -1.09 -32.32
C ASP A 453 31.10 -2.33 -31.96
N ARG A 454 29.89 -2.35 -32.55
CA ARG A 454 29.08 -3.56 -32.72
C ARG A 454 29.62 -4.32 -33.92
N ASP A 455 30.14 -5.52 -33.69
CA ASP A 455 30.37 -6.51 -34.73
C ASP A 455 29.06 -7.32 -34.95
N PRO A 456 28.40 -7.23 -36.11
CA PRO A 456 27.09 -7.85 -36.36
C PRO A 456 27.13 -9.38 -36.53
N SER A 457 28.31 -10.00 -36.47
CA SER A 457 28.50 -11.43 -36.74
C SER A 457 28.30 -12.36 -35.54
N ALA A 458 28.23 -11.85 -34.31
CA ALA A 458 28.08 -12.68 -33.10
C ALA A 458 26.64 -13.11 -32.77
N LEU A 459 25.66 -12.89 -33.68
CA LEU A 459 24.23 -13.07 -33.39
C LEU A 459 23.65 -14.45 -33.75
N HIS A 460 24.46 -15.45 -34.15
CA HIS A 460 23.95 -16.69 -34.78
C HIS A 460 24.36 -18.01 -34.09
N GLY A 461 24.43 -18.04 -32.75
CA GLY A 461 24.89 -19.24 -32.04
C GLY A 461 24.18 -19.55 -30.72
N SER A 462 22.85 -19.48 -30.64
CA SER A 462 22.14 -20.02 -29.46
C SER A 462 20.90 -20.82 -29.86
N PRO A 463 20.76 -22.08 -29.38
CA PRO A 463 19.66 -22.96 -29.76
C PRO A 463 18.31 -22.45 -29.21
N PRO A 464 17.18 -22.72 -29.91
CA PRO A 464 15.86 -22.28 -29.50
C PRO A 464 15.34 -23.20 -28.38
N GLY A 465 15.58 -22.85 -27.11
CA GLY A 465 15.05 -23.67 -26.01
C GLY A 465 15.36 -23.22 -24.58
N SER A 466 16.35 -22.37 -24.35
CA SER A 466 16.58 -21.82 -23.01
C SER A 466 15.74 -20.55 -22.82
N ALA A 467 14.79 -20.61 -21.89
CA ALA A 467 14.09 -19.46 -21.36
C ALA A 467 15.10 -18.51 -20.70
N THR A 468 15.73 -17.65 -21.50
CA THR A 468 16.64 -16.61 -21.06
C THR A 468 15.82 -15.52 -20.38
N GLY A 469 15.70 -15.64 -19.06
CA GLY A 469 15.11 -14.65 -18.15
C GLY A 469 15.94 -13.36 -18.03
N GLY A 470 16.31 -12.76 -19.16
CA GLY A 470 16.89 -11.43 -19.22
C GLY A 470 15.82 -10.32 -19.09
N PRO A 471 16.21 -9.06 -18.79
CA PRO A 471 15.39 -7.86 -18.82
C PRO A 471 14.70 -7.64 -20.16
N SER A 472 15.28 -8.16 -21.25
CA SER A 472 14.67 -8.22 -22.57
C SER A 472 13.34 -8.99 -22.56
N GLY A 473 13.26 -10.08 -21.78
CA GLY A 473 12.02 -10.84 -21.57
C GLY A 473 10.99 -10.10 -20.73
N ALA A 474 11.42 -9.37 -19.69
CA ALA A 474 10.50 -8.57 -18.86
C ALA A 474 9.93 -7.37 -19.59
N LEU A 475 10.77 -6.61 -20.29
CA LEU A 475 10.34 -5.49 -21.12
C LEU A 475 9.43 -5.95 -22.26
N GLY A 476 9.78 -7.07 -22.93
CA GLY A 476 8.94 -7.67 -23.95
C GLY A 476 7.57 -8.10 -23.42
N ALA A 477 7.51 -8.73 -22.24
CA ALA A 477 6.24 -9.10 -21.61
C ALA A 477 5.39 -7.87 -21.24
N GLN A 478 6.01 -6.82 -20.71
CA GLN A 478 5.32 -5.56 -20.37
C GLN A 478 4.79 -4.84 -21.61
N LEU A 479 5.58 -4.76 -22.68
CA LEU A 479 5.13 -4.18 -23.96
C LEU A 479 3.93 -4.94 -24.53
N ARG A 480 3.95 -6.28 -24.49
CA ARG A 480 2.80 -7.10 -24.92
C ARG A 480 1.55 -6.85 -24.07
N LEU A 481 1.71 -6.71 -22.75
CA LEU A 481 0.60 -6.36 -21.85
C LEU A 481 0.02 -4.98 -22.17
N LEU A 482 0.87 -3.99 -22.45
CA LEU A 482 0.42 -2.64 -22.83
C LEU A 482 -0.27 -2.61 -24.18
N VAL A 483 0.19 -3.42 -25.14
CA VAL A 483 -0.49 -3.58 -26.43
C VAL A 483 -1.88 -4.20 -26.25
N ALA A 484 -2.02 -5.20 -25.36
CA ALA A 484 -3.33 -5.78 -25.01
C ALA A 484 -4.24 -4.80 -24.25
N ALA A 485 -3.65 -3.87 -23.50
CA ALA A 485 -4.37 -2.92 -22.66
C ALA A 485 -5.26 -1.96 -23.47
N VAL A 486 -4.82 -1.57 -24.68
CA VAL A 486 -5.55 -0.63 -25.54
C VAL A 486 -6.90 -1.19 -26.00
N PRO A 487 -6.99 -2.34 -26.69
CA PRO A 487 -8.28 -2.91 -27.07
C PRO A 487 -9.11 -3.32 -25.85
N ALA A 488 -8.48 -3.80 -24.77
CA ALA A 488 -9.21 -4.15 -23.55
C ALA A 488 -9.92 -2.95 -22.93
N ALA A 489 -9.22 -1.81 -22.79
CA ALA A 489 -9.81 -0.59 -22.25
C ALA A 489 -10.89 -0.01 -23.16
N LEU A 490 -10.66 0.02 -24.49
CA LEU A 490 -11.65 0.55 -25.45
C LEU A 490 -12.93 -0.29 -25.48
N LEU A 491 -12.81 -1.62 -25.59
CA LEU A 491 -13.97 -2.52 -25.61
C LEU A 491 -14.68 -2.54 -24.26
N GLY A 492 -13.93 -2.51 -23.15
CA GLY A 492 -14.49 -2.39 -21.80
C GLY A 492 -15.29 -1.11 -21.61
N TYR A 493 -14.76 0.02 -22.08
CA TYR A 493 -15.44 1.31 -22.00
C TYR A 493 -16.71 1.32 -22.86
N ALA A 494 -16.66 0.78 -24.09
CA ALA A 494 -17.82 0.66 -24.96
C ALA A 494 -18.92 -0.20 -24.32
N ALA A 495 -18.56 -1.34 -23.72
CA ALA A 495 -19.50 -2.22 -23.03
C ALA A 495 -20.12 -1.57 -21.79
N ALA A 496 -19.33 -0.85 -21.00
CA ALA A 496 -19.82 -0.09 -19.85
C ALA A 496 -20.80 1.02 -20.26
N ARG A 497 -20.49 1.73 -21.36
CA ARG A 497 -21.36 2.76 -21.93
C ARG A 497 -22.68 2.18 -22.44
N TRP A 498 -22.62 1.03 -23.10
CA TRP A 498 -23.82 0.35 -23.61
C TRP A 498 -24.75 -0.13 -22.50
N ALA A 499 -24.19 -0.64 -21.40
CA ALA A 499 -24.95 -1.03 -20.21
C ALA A 499 -25.28 0.14 -19.26
N GLY A 500 -24.81 1.36 -19.56
CA GLY A 500 -25.01 2.57 -18.76
C GLY A 500 -26.47 2.87 -18.39
N PRO A 501 -27.45 2.74 -19.32
CA PRO A 501 -28.86 2.97 -19.01
C PRO A 501 -29.44 2.03 -17.94
N ALA A 502 -28.82 0.87 -17.68
CA ALA A 502 -29.24 -0.06 -16.64
C ALA A 502 -28.66 0.28 -15.25
N GLY A 503 -27.86 1.35 -15.14
CA GLY A 503 -27.24 1.81 -13.90
C GLY A 503 -25.75 1.47 -13.76
N ALA A 504 -25.12 2.03 -12.73
CA ALA A 504 -23.67 1.94 -12.53
C ALA A 504 -23.17 0.50 -12.30
N LEU A 505 -23.95 -0.34 -11.60
CA LEU A 505 -23.58 -1.73 -11.31
C LEU A 505 -23.55 -2.61 -12.57
N PRO A 506 -24.62 -2.66 -13.41
CA PRO A 506 -24.57 -3.35 -14.69
C PRO A 506 -23.49 -2.83 -15.64
N ALA A 507 -23.30 -1.50 -15.70
CA ALA A 507 -22.25 -0.87 -16.50
C ALA A 507 -20.84 -1.32 -16.09
N ALA A 508 -20.55 -1.28 -14.79
CA ALA A 508 -19.28 -1.78 -14.25
C ALA A 508 -19.10 -3.28 -14.52
N GLY A 509 -20.15 -4.08 -14.31
CA GLY A 509 -20.12 -5.53 -14.53
C GLY A 509 -19.84 -5.91 -15.99
N ALA A 510 -20.57 -5.30 -16.93
CA ALA A 510 -20.41 -5.54 -18.36
C ALA A 510 -19.02 -5.14 -18.85
N GLY A 511 -18.56 -3.94 -18.50
CA GLY A 511 -17.23 -3.48 -18.89
C GLY A 511 -16.11 -4.29 -18.25
N ALA A 512 -16.25 -4.69 -16.98
CA ALA A 512 -15.27 -5.56 -16.32
C ALA A 512 -15.19 -6.94 -16.97
N ALA A 513 -16.33 -7.55 -17.30
CA ALA A 513 -16.38 -8.83 -17.99
C ALA A 513 -15.66 -8.76 -19.35
N VAL A 514 -15.86 -7.69 -20.11
CA VAL A 514 -15.19 -7.49 -21.41
C VAL A 514 -13.69 -7.28 -21.25
N VAL A 515 -13.24 -6.45 -20.31
CA VAL A 515 -11.79 -6.27 -20.05
C VAL A 515 -11.14 -7.61 -19.71
N VAL A 516 -11.74 -8.39 -18.80
CA VAL A 516 -11.23 -9.71 -18.39
C VAL A 516 -11.23 -10.68 -19.57
N ALA A 517 -12.31 -10.71 -20.37
CA ALA A 517 -12.41 -11.55 -21.55
C ALA A 517 -11.33 -11.21 -22.59
N VAL A 518 -11.08 -9.93 -22.87
CA VAL A 518 -10.03 -9.52 -23.82
C VAL A 518 -8.66 -9.95 -23.33
N PHE A 519 -8.33 -9.75 -22.04
CA PHE A 519 -7.06 -10.24 -21.50
C PHE A 519 -6.95 -11.77 -21.52
N ALA A 520 -8.04 -12.50 -21.25
CA ALA A 520 -8.05 -13.95 -21.33
C ALA A 520 -7.86 -14.47 -22.77
N LEU A 521 -8.51 -13.84 -23.75
CA LEU A 521 -8.36 -14.17 -25.17
C LEU A 521 -6.95 -13.85 -25.68
N LEU A 522 -6.38 -12.73 -25.23
CA LEU A 522 -5.04 -12.30 -25.63
C LEU A 522 -3.90 -12.96 -24.85
N ALA A 523 -4.19 -13.68 -23.76
CA ALA A 523 -3.18 -14.31 -22.90
C ALA A 523 -2.29 -15.30 -23.65
N ARG A 524 -2.90 -16.20 -24.42
CA ARG A 524 -2.19 -17.21 -25.23
C ARG A 524 -1.43 -16.62 -26.42
N PRO A 525 -2.05 -15.80 -27.32
CA PRO A 525 -1.35 -15.27 -28.48
C PRO A 525 -0.19 -14.34 -28.11
N LEU A 526 -0.28 -13.61 -26.99
CA LEU A 526 0.79 -12.74 -26.52
C LEU A 526 1.80 -13.43 -25.57
N ARG A 527 1.64 -14.74 -25.33
CA ARG A 527 2.49 -15.55 -24.44
C ARG A 527 2.61 -14.95 -23.03
N LEU A 528 1.48 -14.54 -22.45
CA LEU A 528 1.41 -13.93 -21.13
C LEU A 528 1.36 -15.04 -20.06
N ALA A 529 2.48 -15.72 -19.84
CA ALA A 529 2.57 -16.88 -18.96
C ALA A 529 2.05 -16.60 -17.53
N GLU A 530 2.32 -15.41 -17.00
CA GLU A 530 1.84 -15.01 -15.67
C GLU A 530 0.32 -14.84 -15.63
N LEU A 531 -0.28 -14.26 -16.67
CA LEU A 531 -1.73 -14.12 -16.77
C LEU A 531 -2.40 -15.48 -16.94
N ASP A 532 -1.87 -16.36 -17.77
CA ASP A 532 -2.42 -17.70 -17.97
C ASP A 532 -2.35 -18.53 -16.68
N ALA A 533 -1.26 -18.43 -15.92
CA ALA A 533 -1.13 -19.04 -14.59
C ALA A 533 -2.14 -18.48 -13.57
N LEU A 534 -2.37 -17.16 -13.56
CA LEU A 534 -3.37 -16.53 -12.71
C LEU A 534 -4.80 -16.96 -13.07
N LEU A 535 -5.13 -16.99 -14.36
CA LEU A 535 -6.46 -17.37 -14.86
C LEU A 535 -6.76 -18.85 -14.59
N THR A 536 -5.81 -19.75 -14.86
CA THR A 536 -5.95 -21.19 -14.56
C THR A 536 -6.06 -21.46 -13.06
N GLY A 537 -5.29 -20.74 -12.23
CA GLY A 537 -5.40 -20.78 -10.78
C GLY A 537 -6.75 -20.31 -10.25
N ALA A 538 -7.32 -19.24 -10.83
CA ALA A 538 -8.66 -18.76 -10.49
C ALA A 538 -9.75 -19.76 -10.90
N ALA A 539 -9.67 -20.28 -12.12
CA ALA A 539 -10.65 -21.25 -12.65
C ALA A 539 -10.68 -22.56 -11.84
N THR A 540 -9.51 -23.06 -11.41
CA THR A 540 -9.43 -24.25 -10.57
C THR A 540 -10.00 -24.04 -9.17
N ARG A 541 -9.83 -22.86 -8.56
CA ARG A 541 -10.46 -22.51 -7.28
C ARG A 541 -11.98 -22.37 -7.40
N LEU A 542 -12.47 -21.73 -8.46
CA LEU A 542 -13.91 -21.58 -8.72
C LEU A 542 -14.60 -22.94 -8.92
N ARG A 543 -13.96 -23.85 -9.69
CA ARG A 543 -14.43 -25.22 -9.88
C ARG A 543 -14.49 -26.05 -8.58
N ARG A 544 -13.63 -25.73 -7.60
CA ARG A 544 -13.65 -26.38 -6.27
C ARG A 544 -14.71 -25.77 -5.33
N ALA A 545 -15.10 -24.52 -5.55
CA ALA A 545 -16.09 -23.81 -4.74
C ALA A 545 -17.53 -24.09 -5.17
N LEU A 546 -17.76 -24.46 -6.44
CA LEU A 546 -19.08 -24.90 -6.91
C LEU A 546 -19.33 -26.34 -6.45
N PRO A 547 -20.44 -26.64 -5.74
CA PRO A 547 -20.79 -28.01 -5.40
C PRO A 547 -21.06 -28.77 -6.70
N ALA A 548 -20.21 -29.75 -7.01
CA ALA A 548 -20.48 -30.66 -8.11
C ALA A 548 -21.77 -31.43 -7.78
N HIS A 549 -22.84 -31.19 -8.54
CA HIS A 549 -23.96 -32.13 -8.64
C HIS A 549 -23.38 -33.46 -9.13
N ARG A 550 -23.00 -34.34 -8.20
CA ARG A 550 -22.87 -35.76 -8.52
C ARG A 550 -24.30 -36.22 -8.79
N ALA A 551 -24.63 -36.39 -10.07
CA ALA A 551 -25.69 -37.28 -10.48
C ALA A 551 -25.35 -38.64 -9.84
N THR A 552 -26.08 -38.97 -8.78
CA THR A 552 -26.12 -40.31 -8.22
C THR A 552 -26.86 -41.14 -9.23
N GLU A 553 -26.11 -41.86 -10.07
CA GLU A 553 -26.67 -42.96 -10.86
C GLU A 553 -27.28 -43.96 -9.87
N TYR A 554 -28.60 -44.08 -9.95
CA TYR A 554 -29.39 -45.07 -9.24
C TYR A 554 -28.95 -46.47 -9.69
N ALA A 555 -28.20 -47.19 -8.85
CA ALA A 555 -28.12 -48.63 -8.96
C ALA A 555 -29.31 -49.24 -8.19
N PRO A 556 -30.20 -50.04 -8.82
CA PRO A 556 -31.33 -50.60 -8.11
C PRO A 556 -30.85 -51.73 -7.18
N ALA A 557 -31.42 -51.75 -5.99
CA ALA A 557 -31.25 -52.80 -5.01
C ALA A 557 -31.65 -54.17 -5.59
N MET A 558 -30.82 -55.19 -5.34
CA MET A 558 -31.17 -56.61 -5.44
C MET A 558 -30.55 -57.36 -4.26
N PRO A 559 -31.15 -58.48 -3.82
CA PRO A 559 -31.37 -58.77 -2.42
C PRO A 559 -30.34 -59.72 -1.80
N VAL A 560 -30.25 -59.62 -0.48
CA VAL A 560 -29.55 -60.54 0.42
C VAL A 560 -30.20 -61.92 0.35
N THR A 561 -29.51 -62.92 -0.22
CA THR A 561 -29.53 -64.32 0.24
C THR A 561 -28.43 -65.14 -0.46
N ALA A 562 -27.77 -66.02 0.32
CA ALA A 562 -26.68 -66.95 -0.01
C ALA A 562 -25.30 -66.26 -0.19
N HIS A 563 -24.28 -66.49 0.64
CA HIS A 563 -23.84 -67.77 1.18
C HIS A 563 -23.10 -67.55 2.52
N LEU A 564 -23.61 -68.17 3.59
CA LEU A 564 -22.78 -68.66 4.68
C LEU A 564 -21.93 -69.80 4.11
N ALA A 565 -20.68 -69.50 3.75
CA ALA A 565 -19.57 -70.44 3.64
C ALA A 565 -18.29 -69.61 3.39
N GLY A 566 -17.37 -69.58 4.35
CA GLY A 566 -16.04 -69.00 4.14
C GLY A 566 -15.68 -67.76 4.99
N SER A 567 -16.13 -67.69 6.24
CA SER A 567 -15.25 -67.11 7.26
C SER A 567 -14.11 -68.10 7.50
N THR A 568 -12.88 -67.58 7.67
CA THR A 568 -11.62 -68.28 8.05
C THR A 568 -10.62 -68.63 6.94
N ALA A 569 -10.18 -67.66 6.14
CA ALA A 569 -8.91 -67.80 5.41
C ALA A 569 -8.20 -66.48 5.00
N GLN A 570 -8.42 -65.32 5.64
CA GLN A 570 -7.63 -64.11 5.26
C GLN A 570 -7.55 -63.03 6.35
N ALA A 571 -7.34 -63.43 7.61
CA ALA A 571 -7.08 -62.50 8.71
C ALA A 571 -6.02 -63.07 9.68
N ALA A 572 -4.96 -63.68 9.14
CA ALA A 572 -3.91 -64.34 9.92
C ALA A 572 -2.48 -63.92 9.53
N ASN A 573 -2.28 -62.77 8.87
CA ASN A 573 -0.94 -62.39 8.41
C ASN A 573 -0.56 -60.92 8.62
N ASP A 574 -0.65 -60.42 9.86
CA ASP A 574 0.02 -59.16 10.26
C ASP A 574 0.26 -59.06 11.78
N ARG A 575 0.69 -60.16 12.41
CA ARG A 575 0.98 -60.21 13.86
C ARG A 575 2.42 -59.90 14.34
N PRO A 576 3.49 -59.70 13.52
CA PRO A 576 4.80 -59.34 14.06
C PRO A 576 5.05 -57.83 14.24
N ALA A 577 4.47 -56.94 13.43
CA ALA A 577 4.76 -55.50 13.47
C ALA A 577 4.09 -54.78 14.66
N PHE A 578 2.90 -55.22 15.06
CA PHE A 578 2.12 -54.60 16.13
C PHE A 578 2.68 -54.91 17.53
N ARG A 579 3.26 -56.11 17.73
CA ARG A 579 3.94 -56.48 18.99
C ARG A 579 5.24 -55.69 19.20
N ALA A 580 5.99 -55.40 18.15
CA ALA A 580 7.23 -54.62 18.24
C ALA A 580 6.99 -53.14 18.62
N ALA A 581 5.84 -52.58 18.22
CA ALA A 581 5.46 -51.20 18.55
C ALA A 581 5.08 -51.04 20.04
N ILE A 582 4.39 -52.02 20.61
CA ILE A 582 3.96 -52.00 22.02
C ILE A 582 5.15 -52.18 22.98
N THR A 583 6.12 -53.05 22.63
CA THR A 583 7.32 -53.26 23.46
C THR A 583 8.27 -52.06 23.45
N ARG A 584 8.36 -51.31 22.32
CA ARG A 584 9.13 -50.05 22.25
C ARG A 584 8.50 -48.91 23.03
N LEU A 585 7.17 -48.87 23.14
CA LEU A 585 6.45 -47.86 23.92
C LEU A 585 6.54 -48.11 25.43
N ARG A 586 6.53 -49.37 25.88
CA ARG A 586 6.73 -49.73 27.30
C ARG A 586 8.15 -49.45 27.80
N ARG A 587 9.18 -49.67 26.98
CA ARG A 587 10.58 -49.38 27.35
C ARG A 587 10.91 -47.88 27.45
N LYS A 588 10.10 -47.00 26.84
CA LYS A 588 10.24 -45.54 26.93
C LYS A 588 9.54 -44.92 28.15
N ARG A 589 8.69 -45.66 28.87
CA ARG A 589 7.89 -45.14 30.00
C ARG A 589 8.35 -45.59 31.39
N GLY A 590 9.41 -46.39 31.51
CA GLY A 590 10.05 -46.63 32.82
C GLY A 590 9.17 -47.32 33.87
N GLU A 591 8.21 -48.15 33.46
CA GLU A 591 7.38 -48.94 34.37
C GLU A 591 8.01 -50.33 34.56
N ARG A 592 8.38 -50.66 35.81
CA ARG A 592 8.90 -51.98 36.21
C ARG A 592 7.73 -52.95 36.43
N GLU A 593 7.87 -54.19 35.95
CA GLU A 593 6.94 -55.28 36.27
C GLU A 593 7.10 -55.79 37.71
N PRO A 594 6.02 -56.33 38.33
CA PRO A 594 6.05 -56.81 39.69
C PRO A 594 6.60 -58.25 39.79
N PHE A 595 7.35 -58.43 40.88
CA PHE A 595 7.72 -59.64 41.59
C PHE A 595 6.80 -60.85 41.42
N THR A 596 7.39 -61.99 41.02
CA THR A 596 7.01 -63.33 41.46
C THR A 596 8.27 -64.06 41.87
N GLY A 597 8.35 -64.45 43.15
CA GLY A 597 9.48 -65.14 43.75
C GLY A 597 9.45 -66.66 43.55
N LEU A 598 10.60 -67.26 43.90
CA LEU A 598 11.04 -68.67 43.96
C LEU A 598 12.38 -68.70 43.21
N GLY A 599 13.53 -69.05 43.77
CA GLY A 599 13.91 -69.71 45.00
C GLY A 599 15.33 -70.22 44.74
N ASP A 600 16.18 -70.13 45.76
CA ASP A 600 17.43 -70.87 45.95
C ASP A 600 18.67 -70.60 45.07
N GLY A 601 19.79 -70.41 45.77
CA GLY A 601 21.05 -71.07 45.38
C GLY A 601 22.25 -70.19 45.06
N GLU A 602 22.83 -69.55 46.08
CA GLU A 602 24.27 -69.35 46.34
C GLU A 602 25.28 -68.81 45.29
N PRO A 603 26.44 -68.28 45.74
CA PRO A 603 27.23 -67.27 45.03
C PRO A 603 28.59 -67.79 44.52
N ARG A 604 29.38 -66.86 43.96
CA ARG A 604 30.80 -66.89 43.52
C ARG A 604 30.90 -66.82 41.99
N ARG A 605 31.72 -65.95 41.37
CA ARG A 605 32.83 -65.11 41.83
C ARG A 605 33.00 -63.97 40.85
#